data_AF-A0A8T5BUA4-F1
#
_entry.id   AF-A0A8T5BUA4-F1
#
_cell.length_a   1.000
_cell.length_b   1.000
_cell.length_c   1.000
_cell.angle_alpha   90.00
_cell.angle_beta   90.00
_cell.angle_gamma   90.00
#
_symmetry.space_group_name_H-M   'P 1'
#
loop_
_entity.id
_entity.type
_entity.pdbx_description
1 polymer ?
#
loop_
_entity_poly.entity_id
_entity_poly.type
_entity_poly.pdbx_seq_one_letter_code
_entity_poly.pdbx_strand_id
1 'polypeptide(L)'
;MAKFKVILSDPTEGISKSIELEGHRAAPLIGRKIGDIIDCTVLGLPGWKAQITGGSDKDGFPMRPDVHGGVRRDVILSEGPGFNPKKEGERR
;
A
#
# COMPACT_ATOMS: atom_id res chain seq x y z
N MET A 1 2.65 19.06 2.51
CA MET A 1 1.91 17.77 2.61
C MET A 1 2.52 16.79 1.63
N ALA A 2 2.61 15.52 1.99
CA ALA A 2 3.18 14.50 1.10
C ALA A 2 2.30 14.33 -0.16
N LYS A 3 2.94 14.21 -1.32
CA LYS A 3 2.27 13.77 -2.56
C LYS A 3 2.07 12.27 -2.47
N PHE A 4 0.85 11.80 -2.69
CA PHE A 4 0.55 10.37 -2.70
C PHE A 4 0.47 9.90 -4.15
N LYS A 5 1.33 8.96 -4.52
CA LYS A 5 1.23 8.26 -5.79
C LYS A 5 0.42 6.99 -5.56
N VAL A 6 -0.77 6.93 -6.14
CA VAL A 6 -1.65 5.76 -6.06
C VAL A 6 -1.52 4.97 -7.36
N ILE A 7 -1.24 3.67 -7.26
CA ILE A 7 -1.23 2.76 -8.40
C ILE A 7 -2.54 1.98 -8.35
N LEU A 8 -3.44 2.28 -9.28
CA LEU A 8 -4.68 1.54 -9.44
C LEU A 8 -4.45 0.43 -10.47
N SER A 9 -4.54 -0.80 -10.03
CA SER A 9 -4.41 -1.98 -10.90
C SER A 9 -5.80 -2.59 -11.13
N ASP A 10 -6.17 -2.75 -12.40
CA ASP A 10 -7.35 -3.52 -12.77
C ASP A 10 -6.95 -4.98 -13.04
N PRO A 11 -7.41 -5.95 -12.23
CA PRO A 11 -7.07 -7.35 -12.42
C PRO A 11 -7.73 -7.98 -13.66
N THR A 12 -8.80 -7.39 -14.19
CA THR A 12 -9.54 -7.93 -15.34
C THR A 12 -8.88 -7.55 -16.67
N GLU A 13 -8.43 -6.30 -16.79
CA GLU A 13 -7.71 -5.81 -17.97
C GLU A 13 -6.18 -6.00 -17.86
N GLY A 14 -5.66 -6.23 -16.65
CA GLY A 14 -4.21 -6.33 -16.39
C GLY A 14 -3.47 -4.99 -16.52
N ILE A 15 -4.20 -3.87 -16.50
CA ILE A 15 -3.66 -2.53 -16.69
C ILE A 15 -3.46 -1.87 -15.31
N SER A 16 -2.32 -1.19 -15.15
CA SER A 16 -2.08 -0.33 -13.99
C SER A 16 -2.01 1.14 -14.41
N LYS A 17 -2.67 2.00 -13.64
CA LYS A 17 -2.69 3.45 -13.84
C LYS A 17 -2.15 4.14 -12.60
N SER A 18 -1.20 5.05 -12.78
CA SER A 18 -0.69 5.89 -11.70
C SER A 18 -1.48 7.20 -11.62
N ILE A 19 -2.07 7.47 -10.46
CA ILE A 19 -2.79 8.70 -10.15
C ILE A 19 -2.02 9.42 -9.06
N GLU A 20 -1.73 10.70 -9.25
CA GLU A 20 -1.13 11.54 -8.23
C GLU A 20 -2.24 12.27 -7.47
N LEU A 21 -2.22 12.13 -6.14
CA LEU A 21 -3.13 12.81 -5.23
C LEU A 21 -2.38 13.80 -4.34
N GLU A 22 -2.98 14.99 -4.19
CA GLU A 22 -2.46 16.04 -3.32
C GLU A 22 -3.41 16.32 -2.14
N GLY A 23 -2.80 16.57 -0.97
CA GLY A 23 -3.38 17.20 0.22
C GLY A 23 -4.77 16.72 0.65
N HIS A 24 -5.82 17.34 0.09
CA HIS A 24 -7.20 17.13 0.49
C HIS A 24 -7.78 15.79 0.04
N ARG A 25 -7.34 15.26 -1.11
CA ARG A 25 -7.83 13.96 -1.62
C ARG A 25 -7.16 12.77 -0.94
N ALA A 26 -6.00 12.98 -0.31
CA ALA A 26 -5.28 11.91 0.37
C ALA A 26 -5.70 11.71 1.83
N ALA A 27 -6.32 12.71 2.47
CA ALA A 27 -6.75 12.63 3.86
C ALA A 27 -7.63 11.38 4.18
N PRO A 28 -8.58 10.95 3.31
CA PRO A 28 -9.39 9.76 3.56
C PRO A 28 -8.62 8.42 3.50
N LEU A 29 -7.43 8.41 2.89
CA LEU A 29 -6.58 7.22 2.82
C LEU A 29 -5.78 7.02 4.12
N ILE A 30 -5.61 8.08 4.92
CA ILE A 30 -4.85 8.02 6.17
C ILE A 30 -5.70 7.32 7.24
N GLY A 31 -5.11 6.33 7.92
CA GLY A 31 -5.76 5.57 8.99
C GLY A 31 -6.54 4.34 8.52
N ARG A 32 -6.59 4.06 7.22
CA ARG A 32 -7.10 2.80 6.66
C ARG A 32 -6.06 1.69 6.77
N LYS A 33 -6.54 0.45 6.84
CA LYS A 33 -5.69 -0.74 6.89
C LYS A 33 -5.50 -1.35 5.51
N ILE A 34 -4.39 -2.07 5.33
CA ILE A 34 -4.24 -2.96 4.18
C ILE A 34 -5.33 -4.03 4.25
N GLY A 35 -6.02 -4.26 3.14
CA GLY A 35 -7.18 -5.12 3.02
C GLY A 35 -8.52 -4.38 3.05
N ASP A 36 -8.55 -3.11 3.48
CA ASP A 36 -9.78 -2.32 3.50
C ASP A 36 -10.25 -1.97 2.08
N ILE A 37 -11.57 -1.91 1.93
CA ILE A 37 -12.23 -1.49 0.70
C ILE A 37 -12.54 0.00 0.78
N ILE A 38 -12.15 0.75 -0.26
CA ILE A 38 -12.38 2.18 -0.39
C ILE A 38 -13.18 2.46 -1.66
N ASP A 39 -14.04 3.47 -1.60
CA ASP A 39 -14.71 3.99 -2.79
C ASP A 39 -13.73 4.84 -3.62
N CYS A 40 -13.60 4.49 -4.91
CA CYS A 40 -12.71 5.17 -5.85
C CYS A 40 -13.18 6.59 -6.22
N THR A 41 -14.30 7.06 -5.67
CA THR A 41 -14.74 8.46 -5.77
C THR A 41 -13.65 9.43 -5.33
N VAL A 42 -12.86 9.07 -4.31
CA VAL A 42 -11.73 9.87 -3.82
C VAL A 42 -10.60 9.98 -4.87
N LEU A 43 -10.49 8.97 -5.74
CA LEU A 43 -9.53 8.89 -6.84
C LEU A 43 -10.06 9.48 -8.16
N GLY A 44 -11.30 9.99 -8.17
CA GLY A 44 -11.95 10.52 -9.38
C GLY A 44 -12.61 9.46 -10.27
N LEU A 45 -12.81 8.24 -9.75
CA LEU A 45 -13.46 7.12 -10.43
C LEU A 45 -14.73 6.72 -9.66
N PRO A 46 -15.85 7.44 -9.82
CA PRO A 46 -17.08 7.16 -9.09
C PRO A 46 -17.68 5.80 -9.50
N GLY A 47 -18.27 5.09 -8.54
CA GLY A 47 -18.97 3.81 -8.76
C GLY A 47 -18.11 2.55 -8.65
N TRP A 48 -16.80 2.70 -8.50
CA TRP A 48 -15.86 1.59 -8.34
C TRP A 48 -15.37 1.49 -6.91
N LYS A 49 -15.14 0.26 -6.45
CA LYS A 49 -14.52 -0.04 -5.16
C LYS A 49 -13.15 -0.63 -5.39
N ALA A 50 -12.14 -0.11 -4.69
CA ALA A 50 -10.78 -0.64 -4.70
C ALA A 50 -10.41 -1.17 -3.32
N GLN A 51 -9.56 -2.19 -3.31
CA GLN A 51 -8.97 -2.72 -2.09
C GLN A 51 -7.55 -2.17 -1.92
N ILE A 52 -7.19 -1.77 -0.71
CA ILE A 52 -5.79 -1.45 -0.38
C ILE A 52 -5.01 -2.76 -0.32
N THR A 53 -4.16 -3.02 -1.30
CA THR A 53 -3.33 -4.24 -1.32
C THR A 53 -1.98 -4.05 -0.63
N GLY A 54 -1.49 -2.82 -0.54
CA GLY A 54 -0.22 -2.49 0.11
C GLY A 54 0.20 -1.05 -0.16
N GLY A 55 1.47 -0.76 0.14
CA GLY A 55 2.07 0.54 -0.07
C GLY A 55 3.56 0.53 0.23
N SER A 56 4.22 1.63 -0.12
CA SER A 56 5.63 1.86 0.21
C SER A 56 5.77 3.21 0.88
N ASP A 57 6.67 3.28 1.86
CA ASP A 57 7.07 4.54 2.49
C ASP A 57 8.05 5.32 1.59
N LYS A 58 8.35 6.57 1.95
CA LYS A 58 9.28 7.47 1.25
C LYS A 58 10.66 6.83 1.02
N ASP A 59 11.15 6.08 2.00
CA ASP A 59 12.46 5.42 1.94
C ASP A 59 12.42 4.06 1.22
N GLY A 60 11.26 3.66 0.67
CA GLY A 60 11.09 2.40 -0.05
C GLY A 60 10.74 1.19 0.82
N PHE A 61 10.45 1.39 2.11
CA PHE A 61 10.00 0.29 2.99
C PHE A 61 8.60 -0.17 2.59
N PRO A 62 8.39 -1.48 2.34
CA PRO A 62 7.07 -2.00 2.03
C PRO A 62 6.21 -2.06 3.30
N MET A 63 4.92 -1.78 3.14
CA MET A 63 3.93 -1.99 4.18
C MET A 63 3.53 -3.46 4.24
N ARG A 64 3.41 -4.01 5.45
CA ARG A 64 3.00 -5.40 5.69
C ARG A 64 1.67 -5.43 6.45
N PRO A 65 0.67 -6.22 6.00
CA PRO A 65 -0.65 -6.25 6.65
C PRO A 65 -0.60 -6.71 8.11
N ASP A 66 0.38 -7.55 8.46
CA ASP A 66 0.53 -8.09 9.82
C ASP A 66 1.05 -7.03 10.82
N VAL A 67 1.73 -5.99 10.32
CA VAL A 67 2.34 -4.95 11.15
C VAL A 67 1.32 -3.85 11.40
N HIS A 68 0.88 -3.76 12.66
CA HIS A 68 -0.10 -2.79 13.08
C HIS A 68 0.54 -1.42 13.37
N GLY A 69 -0.14 -0.36 12.94
CA GLY A 69 0.24 1.03 13.20
C GLY A 69 0.86 1.73 12.00
N GLY A 70 0.86 3.07 12.03
CA GLY A 70 1.41 3.91 10.97
C GLY A 70 2.87 4.30 11.16
N VAL A 71 3.61 3.58 12.01
CA VAL A 71 5.02 3.86 12.31
C VAL A 71 5.90 2.73 11.80
N ARG A 72 7.13 3.07 11.42
CA ARG A 72 8.12 2.06 11.05
C ARG A 72 8.45 1.18 12.27
N ARG A 73 8.49 -0.13 12.04
CA ARG A 73 8.89 -1.12 13.04
C ARG A 73 9.93 -2.05 12.43
N ASP A 74 10.94 -2.39 13.22
CA ASP A 74 11.90 -3.42 12.88
C ASP A 74 11.39 -4.76 13.45
N VAL A 75 11.30 -5.77 12.59
CA VAL A 75 10.74 -7.08 12.91
C VAL A 75 11.64 -8.12 12.26
N ILE A 76 11.95 -9.19 12.99
CA ILE A 76 12.72 -10.31 12.45
C ILE A 76 11.81 -11.13 11.54
N LEU A 77 12.15 -11.19 10.26
CA LEU A 77 11.45 -11.91 9.21
C LEU A 77 12.27 -13.14 8.80
N SER A 78 11.59 -14.25 8.56
CA SER A 78 12.16 -15.42 7.89
C SER A 78 11.89 -15.41 6.39
N GLU A 79 10.75 -14.85 5.97
CA GLU A 79 10.30 -14.80 4.58
C GLU A 79 9.19 -13.75 4.38
N GLY A 80 8.86 -13.46 3.13
CA GLY A 80 7.67 -12.68 2.74
C GLY A 80 7.95 -11.22 2.31
N PRO A 81 6.93 -10.35 2.37
CA PRO A 81 7.06 -8.96 1.91
C PRO A 81 8.07 -8.19 2.79
N GLY A 82 9.10 -7.66 2.15
CA GLY A 82 10.19 -6.92 2.81
C GLY A 82 11.44 -7.75 3.09
N PHE A 83 11.38 -9.08 3.00
CA PHE A 83 12.56 -9.93 3.16
C PHE A 83 12.49 -11.18 2.27
N ASN A 84 13.41 -11.27 1.31
CA ASN A 84 13.56 -12.44 0.45
C ASN A 84 14.85 -13.20 0.85
N PRO A 85 14.74 -14.29 1.64
CA PRO A 85 15.90 -15.04 2.12
C PRO A 85 16.67 -15.67 0.95
N LYS A 86 18.00 -15.66 1.03
CA LYS A 86 18.84 -16.34 0.02
C LYS A 86 19.28 -17.73 0.47
N LYS A 87 19.26 -17.99 1.78
CA LYS A 87 19.61 -19.27 2.38
C LYS A 87 18.47 -19.79 3.23
N GLU A 88 18.33 -21.10 3.26
CA GLU A 88 17.39 -21.77 4.16
C GLU A 88 17.76 -21.45 5.62
N GLY A 89 16.78 -21.02 6.40
CA GLY A 89 16.97 -20.62 7.80
C GLY A 89 17.50 -19.20 8.03
N GLU A 90 17.67 -18.38 6.99
CA GLU A 90 18.05 -16.98 7.13
C GLU A 90 16.91 -16.16 7.79
N ARG A 91 17.23 -15.33 8.78
CA ARG A 91 16.27 -14.45 9.45
C ARG A 91 16.87 -13.07 9.65
N ARG A 92 16.11 -12.00 9.34
CA ARG A 92 16.57 -10.62 9.45
C ARG A 92 15.47 -9.65 9.84
#